data_AF-A0A1Y5T8L3-F1
#
_entry.id   AF-A0A1Y5T8L3-F1
#
_cell.length_a   1.000
_cell.length_b   1.000
_cell.length_c   1.000
_cell.angle_alpha   90.00
_cell.angle_beta   90.00
_cell.angle_gamma   90.00
#
_symmetry.space_group_name_H-M   'P 1'
#
loop_
_entity.id
_entity.type
_entity.pdbx_description
1 polymer ?
#
loop_
_entity_poly.entity_id
_entity_poly.type
_entity_poly.pdbx_seq_one_letter_code
_entity_poly.pdbx_strand_id
1 'polypeptide(L)'
;MKINLTVIASDEPRRLTKHITLQNKELITEAGGYMTRGTYAVRQLETLEDFSEILASLRSNEALVYGVPKGAAAGVVVTKSALENMPEDKRQGHIARSNDCFEWSSGPGIFMIDIDPPKQGSALTKEDAIASVRSVAPELRNVPMLWFPSSSSYIFADDGSEQSGLRGQRLYVPVLDARKIPELADALWKRAWASGHGSILVSKAGQILKRTFFDKSVYQPSRLDFAAGASTGKGIIQKRGMPELVE
;
A
#
# COMPACT_ATOMS: atom_id res chain seq x y z
N MET A 1 1.14 -19.12 10.77
CA MET A 1 1.56 -17.98 11.65
C MET A 1 0.43 -16.99 11.66
N LYS A 2 -0.12 -16.58 12.81
CA LYS A 2 -1.33 -15.73 12.82
C LYS A 2 -0.96 -14.26 12.65
N ILE A 3 -1.18 -13.71 11.46
CA ILE A 3 -1.00 -12.30 11.12
C ILE A 3 -2.37 -11.62 11.18
N ASN A 4 -2.42 -10.43 11.79
CA ASN A 4 -3.60 -9.57 11.77
C ASN A 4 -3.29 -8.31 10.96
N LEU A 5 -4.20 -7.95 10.07
CA LEU A 5 -4.21 -6.66 9.37
C LEU A 5 -5.62 -6.08 9.38
N THR A 6 -5.76 -4.80 9.08
CA THR A 6 -7.08 -4.16 8.99
C THR A 6 -7.42 -3.89 7.53
N VAL A 7 -8.62 -4.29 7.12
CA VAL A 7 -9.21 -3.86 5.84
C VAL A 7 -10.11 -2.67 6.12
N ILE A 8 -9.93 -1.59 5.36
CA ILE A 8 -10.80 -0.41 5.40
C ILE A 8 -11.60 -0.36 4.10
N ALA A 9 -12.92 -0.22 4.23
CA ALA A 9 -13.84 -0.02 3.12
C ALA A 9 -14.43 1.40 3.21
N SER A 10 -14.21 2.20 2.17
CA SER A 10 -14.65 3.59 2.09
C SER A 10 -16.10 3.68 1.62
N ASP A 11 -16.91 4.43 2.35
CA ASP A 11 -18.27 4.82 1.97
C ASP A 11 -18.25 6.22 1.33
N GLU A 12 -17.36 7.09 1.79
CA GLU A 12 -17.20 8.46 1.33
C GLU A 12 -15.71 8.80 1.18
N PRO A 13 -15.24 8.97 -0.07
CA PRO A 13 -15.88 8.60 -1.34
C PRO A 13 -15.99 7.07 -1.51
N ARG A 14 -16.89 6.60 -2.37
CA ARG A 14 -17.02 5.17 -2.74
C ARG A 14 -15.91 4.68 -3.68
N ARG A 15 -14.69 5.19 -3.54
CA ARG A 15 -13.49 4.84 -4.30
C ARG A 15 -12.24 5.32 -3.57
N LEU A 16 -11.27 4.44 -3.37
CA LEU A 16 -9.96 4.78 -2.80
C LEU A 16 -8.83 4.64 -3.81
N THR A 17 -8.94 3.67 -4.72
CA THR A 17 -7.97 3.46 -5.78
C THR A 17 -8.00 4.59 -6.82
N LYS A 18 -6.98 4.64 -7.68
CA LYS A 18 -6.93 5.55 -8.84
C LYS A 18 -8.06 5.23 -9.83
N HIS A 19 -8.64 6.26 -10.44
CA HIS A 19 -9.56 6.10 -11.55
C HIS A 19 -8.84 6.44 -12.86
N ILE A 20 -8.82 5.49 -13.79
CA ILE A 20 -8.06 5.60 -15.03
C ILE A 20 -9.03 5.59 -16.21
N THR A 21 -8.94 6.63 -17.04
CA THR A 21 -9.76 6.79 -18.25
C THR A 21 -8.85 7.05 -19.45
N LEU A 22 -9.38 6.82 -20.66
CA LEU A 22 -8.72 7.20 -21.90
C LEU A 22 -9.40 8.42 -22.49
N GLN A 23 -8.66 9.50 -22.72
CA GLN A 23 -9.15 10.71 -23.37
C GLN A 23 -8.18 11.07 -24.49
N ASN A 24 -8.66 11.22 -25.73
CA ASN A 24 -7.82 11.54 -26.89
C ASN A 24 -6.59 10.61 -27.06
N LYS A 25 -6.76 9.31 -26.76
CA LYS A 25 -5.70 8.28 -26.75
C LYS A 25 -4.62 8.46 -25.67
N GLU A 26 -4.86 9.30 -24.67
CA GLU A 26 -3.97 9.47 -23.52
C GLU A 26 -4.65 8.99 -22.23
N LEU A 27 -3.87 8.37 -21.35
CA LEU A 27 -4.35 7.95 -20.03
C LEU A 27 -4.49 9.16 -19.11
N ILE A 28 -5.71 9.39 -18.63
CA ILE A 28 -6.01 10.36 -17.58
C ILE A 28 -6.23 9.61 -16.28
N THR A 29 -5.42 9.91 -15.27
CA THR A 29 -5.48 9.29 -13.94
C THR A 29 -5.98 10.30 -12.92
N GLU A 30 -7.17 10.04 -12.38
CA GLU A 30 -7.67 10.73 -11.20
C GLU A 30 -7.15 10.02 -9.94
N ALA A 31 -6.52 10.78 -9.05
CA ALA A 31 -6.08 10.27 -7.76
C ALA A 31 -7.28 9.76 -6.92
N GLY A 32 -6.96 9.02 -5.87
CA GLY A 32 -7.93 8.58 -4.86
C GLY A 32 -7.40 8.84 -3.46
N GLY A 33 -7.97 8.12 -2.48
CA GLY A 33 -7.42 8.06 -1.12
C GLY A 33 -7.84 9.17 -0.16
N TYR A 34 -8.71 10.10 -0.58
CA TYR A 34 -9.30 11.11 0.30
C TYR A 34 -10.54 10.54 1.03
N MET A 35 -10.34 9.62 1.97
CA MET A 35 -11.43 9.03 2.75
C MET A 35 -11.89 9.96 3.88
N THR A 36 -13.19 10.25 3.93
CA THR A 36 -13.83 10.96 5.04
C THR A 36 -14.63 10.05 5.95
N ARG A 37 -15.23 8.97 5.40
CA ARG A 37 -16.01 7.98 6.15
C ARG A 37 -15.93 6.59 5.52
N GLY A 38 -15.90 5.57 6.37
CA GLY A 38 -16.00 4.17 5.95
C GLY A 38 -16.14 3.23 7.13
N THR A 39 -15.88 1.96 6.88
CA THR A 39 -15.80 0.91 7.91
C THR A 39 -14.40 0.31 7.93
N TYR A 40 -14.05 -0.28 9.07
CA TYR A 40 -12.82 -1.07 9.21
C TYR A 40 -13.17 -2.42 9.81
N ALA A 41 -12.39 -3.44 9.46
CA ALA A 41 -12.44 -4.74 10.10
C ALA A 41 -11.08 -5.42 10.05
N VAL A 42 -10.67 -5.99 11.18
CA VAL A 42 -9.48 -6.83 11.27
C VAL A 42 -9.73 -8.13 10.52
N ARG A 43 -8.73 -8.56 9.76
CA ARG A 43 -8.65 -9.86 9.11
C ARG A 43 -7.45 -10.60 9.65
N GLN A 44 -7.67 -11.88 9.91
CA GLN A 44 -6.64 -12.80 10.31
C GLN A 44 -6.25 -13.64 9.10
N LEU A 45 -4.96 -13.86 8.93
CA LEU A 45 -4.40 -14.75 7.91
C LEU A 45 -3.32 -15.63 8.53
N GLU A 46 -3.16 -16.85 8.01
CA GLU A 46 -2.22 -17.85 8.52
C GLU A 46 -1.03 -18.07 7.57
N THR A 47 -1.22 -17.80 6.28
CA THR A 47 -0.29 -18.06 5.18
C THR A 47 -0.17 -16.86 4.21
N LEU A 48 0.84 -16.86 3.33
CA LEU A 48 0.94 -15.84 2.28
C LEU A 48 -0.11 -16.06 1.19
N GLU A 49 -0.58 -17.28 1.01
CA GLU A 49 -1.67 -17.64 0.11
C GLU A 49 -2.97 -16.94 0.55
N ASP A 50 -3.31 -17.00 1.84
CA ASP A 50 -4.45 -16.26 2.41
C ASP A 50 -4.33 -14.76 2.13
N PHE A 51 -3.11 -14.22 2.23
CA PHE A 51 -2.88 -12.80 1.97
C PHE A 51 -2.99 -12.46 0.48
N SER A 52 -2.54 -13.36 -0.40
CA SER A 52 -2.71 -13.24 -1.85
C SER A 52 -4.19 -13.15 -2.24
N GLU A 53 -5.04 -14.00 -1.64
CA GLU A 53 -6.49 -13.97 -1.85
C GLU A 53 -7.12 -12.65 -1.37
N ILE A 54 -6.70 -12.14 -0.21
CA ILE A 54 -7.14 -10.82 0.28
C ILE A 54 -6.75 -9.74 -0.74
N LEU A 55 -5.49 -9.68 -1.17
CA LEU A 55 -5.00 -8.69 -2.12
C LEU A 55 -5.76 -8.73 -3.47
N ALA A 56 -6.04 -9.93 -3.97
CA ALA A 56 -6.75 -10.14 -5.23
C ALA A 56 -8.23 -9.77 -5.14
N SER A 57 -8.85 -9.90 -3.96
CA SER A 57 -10.27 -9.63 -3.74
C SER A 57 -10.61 -8.18 -3.36
N LEU A 58 -9.59 -7.33 -3.14
CA LEU A 58 -9.80 -5.92 -2.78
C LEU A 58 -10.61 -5.15 -3.83
N ARG A 59 -11.70 -4.54 -3.39
CA ARG A 59 -12.54 -3.66 -4.21
C ARG A 59 -11.92 -2.28 -4.35
N SER A 60 -12.37 -1.52 -5.34
CA SER A 60 -11.85 -0.17 -5.65
C SER A 60 -12.02 0.84 -4.50
N ASN A 61 -12.94 0.60 -3.57
CA ASN A 61 -13.17 1.39 -2.37
C ASN A 61 -12.48 0.82 -1.12
N GLU A 62 -11.67 -0.22 -1.26
CA GLU A 62 -10.97 -0.86 -0.14
C GLU A 62 -9.47 -0.56 -0.15
N ALA A 63 -8.89 -0.55 1.05
CA ALA A 63 -7.48 -0.39 1.30
C ALA A 63 -7.06 -1.21 2.51
N LEU A 64 -5.79 -1.59 2.57
CA LEU A 64 -5.20 -2.30 3.69
C LEU A 64 -4.57 -1.32 4.68
N VAL A 65 -4.50 -1.73 5.94
CA VAL A 65 -3.72 -1.09 6.99
C VAL A 65 -3.00 -2.19 7.74
N TYR A 66 -1.67 -2.06 7.87
CA TYR A 66 -0.83 -3.08 8.50
C TYR A 66 -0.73 -2.96 10.02
N GLY A 67 -1.31 -1.91 10.60
CA GLY A 67 -1.65 -1.86 12.02
C GLY A 67 -3.07 -2.37 12.30
N VAL A 68 -3.38 -2.50 13.59
CA VAL A 68 -4.68 -2.91 14.11
C VAL A 68 -5.29 -1.77 14.94
N PRO A 69 -6.63 -1.66 15.01
CA PRO A 69 -7.29 -0.71 15.91
C PRO A 69 -6.97 -1.07 17.37
N LYS A 70 -6.75 -0.06 18.22
CA LYS A 70 -6.51 -0.24 19.68
C LYS A 70 -7.75 -0.68 20.48
N GLY A 71 -8.88 -0.92 19.79
CA GLY A 71 -10.18 -1.18 20.39
C GLY A 71 -10.89 -2.34 19.71
N ALA A 72 -12.16 -2.13 19.34
CA ALA A 72 -12.95 -3.15 18.65
C ALA A 72 -12.27 -3.61 17.35
N ALA A 73 -12.41 -4.89 17.01
CA ALA A 73 -11.85 -5.45 15.79
C ALA A 73 -12.59 -5.00 14.51
N ALA A 74 -13.74 -4.36 14.64
CA ALA A 74 -14.49 -3.77 13.54
C ALA A 74 -15.30 -2.56 14.01
N GLY A 75 -15.58 -1.64 13.09
CA GLY A 75 -16.36 -0.44 13.38
C GLY A 75 -16.35 0.56 12.23
N VAL A 76 -16.61 1.83 12.57
CA VAL A 76 -16.67 2.94 11.63
C VAL A 76 -15.38 3.76 11.73
N VAL A 77 -14.82 4.13 10.59
CA VAL A 77 -13.68 5.05 10.50
C VAL A 77 -14.14 6.39 9.93
N VAL A 78 -13.74 7.48 10.59
CA VAL A 78 -14.06 8.86 10.20
C VAL A 78 -12.80 9.73 10.20
N THR A 79 -12.93 10.99 9.77
CA THR A 79 -11.85 11.97 9.95
C THR A 79 -11.63 12.30 11.43
N LYS A 80 -10.41 12.71 11.78
CA LYS A 80 -10.09 13.14 13.17
C LYS A 80 -11.01 14.26 13.64
N SER A 81 -11.23 15.27 12.80
CA SER A 81 -12.14 16.37 13.10
C SER A 81 -13.59 15.91 13.30
N ALA A 82 -14.09 14.98 12.48
CA ALA A 82 -15.43 14.44 12.67
C ALA A 82 -15.58 13.67 13.99
N LEU A 83 -14.55 12.91 14.40
CA LEU A 83 -14.54 12.19 15.68
C LEU A 83 -14.52 13.13 16.89
N GLU A 84 -13.70 14.19 16.81
CA GLU A 84 -13.56 15.20 17.87
C GLU A 84 -14.87 15.97 18.07
N ASN A 85 -15.56 16.31 16.98
CA ASN A 85 -16.85 17.01 17.01
C ASN A 85 -18.06 16.09 17.28
N MET A 86 -17.85 14.77 17.38
CA MET A 86 -18.92 13.82 17.64
C MET A 86 -19.34 13.84 19.12
N PRO A 87 -20.65 13.88 19.43
CA PRO A 87 -21.15 13.69 20.79
C PRO A 87 -20.62 12.39 21.41
N GLU A 88 -20.30 12.43 22.70
CA GLU A 88 -19.64 11.31 23.39
C GLU A 88 -20.46 10.01 23.36
N ASP A 89 -21.78 10.12 23.50
CA ASP A 89 -22.75 9.02 23.40
C ASP A 89 -22.78 8.37 22.00
N LYS A 90 -22.35 9.07 20.96
CA LYS A 90 -22.27 8.57 19.58
C LYS A 90 -20.88 8.12 19.17
N ARG A 91 -19.85 8.39 19.99
CA ARG A 91 -18.45 8.08 19.67
C ARG A 91 -18.15 6.58 19.74
N GLN A 92 -18.97 5.80 20.45
CA GLN A 92 -18.79 4.36 20.53
C GLN A 92 -18.78 3.72 19.13
N GLY A 93 -17.82 2.83 18.88
CA GLY A 93 -17.65 2.16 17.58
C GLY A 93 -17.02 3.01 16.47
N HIS A 94 -16.68 4.28 16.74
CA HIS A 94 -16.03 5.16 15.78
C HIS A 94 -14.56 5.39 16.14
N ILE A 95 -13.68 5.35 15.14
CA ILE A 95 -12.28 5.71 15.27
C ILE A 95 -11.85 6.68 14.17
N ALA A 96 -10.76 7.41 14.41
CA ALA A 96 -10.10 8.18 13.38
C ALA A 96 -9.02 7.33 12.71
N ARG A 97 -8.74 7.59 11.44
CA ARG A 97 -7.53 7.07 10.79
C ARG A 97 -6.30 7.83 11.28
N SER A 98 -5.86 7.55 12.50
CA SER A 98 -4.69 8.15 13.15
C SER A 98 -3.91 7.13 14.00
N ASN A 99 -2.65 7.43 14.28
CA ASN A 99 -1.81 6.62 15.18
C ASN A 99 -2.29 6.64 16.64
N ASP A 100 -3.22 7.54 16.97
CA ASP A 100 -3.89 7.55 18.28
C ASP A 100 -4.85 6.36 18.39
N CYS A 101 -5.47 5.95 17.29
CA CYS A 101 -6.47 4.87 17.24
C CYS A 101 -5.93 3.52 16.72
N PHE A 102 -4.76 3.51 16.08
CA PHE A 102 -4.14 2.31 15.53
C PHE A 102 -2.78 2.04 16.16
N GLU A 103 -2.39 0.77 16.23
CA GLU A 103 -1.08 0.34 16.70
C GLU A 103 -0.53 -0.83 15.89
N TRP A 104 0.77 -1.06 16.00
CA TRP A 104 1.37 -2.28 15.47
C TRP A 104 1.03 -3.46 16.39
N SER A 105 0.57 -4.57 15.82
CA SER A 105 0.33 -5.78 16.60
C SER A 105 1.62 -6.27 17.26
N SER A 106 1.54 -6.81 18.48
CA SER A 106 2.68 -7.36 19.22
C SER A 106 3.17 -8.73 18.71
N GLY A 107 2.55 -9.24 17.64
CA GLY A 107 2.91 -10.50 16.99
C GLY A 107 3.16 -10.31 15.49
N PRO A 108 2.97 -11.38 14.70
CA PRO A 108 3.25 -11.36 13.28
C PRO A 108 2.51 -10.28 12.49
N GLY A 109 3.17 -9.74 11.46
CA GLY A 109 2.65 -8.66 10.61
C GLY A 109 3.14 -8.76 9.16
N ILE A 110 2.72 -7.80 8.34
CA ILE A 110 3.22 -7.62 6.97
C ILE A 110 4.06 -6.35 6.89
N PHE A 111 5.33 -6.52 6.52
CA PHE A 111 6.20 -5.43 6.09
C PHE A 111 6.02 -5.21 4.59
N MET A 112 5.28 -4.18 4.24
CA MET A 112 5.04 -3.77 2.86
C MET A 112 6.15 -2.83 2.38
N ILE A 113 6.71 -3.11 1.21
CA ILE A 113 7.72 -2.28 0.53
C ILE A 113 7.07 -1.73 -0.73
N ASP A 114 6.76 -0.43 -0.72
CA ASP A 114 6.13 0.28 -1.86
C ASP A 114 7.22 0.80 -2.79
N ILE A 115 7.39 0.15 -3.95
CA ILE A 115 8.43 0.44 -4.92
C ILE A 115 7.81 1.21 -6.09
N ASP A 116 8.11 2.49 -6.15
CA ASP A 116 7.67 3.37 -7.23
C ASP A 116 8.77 3.59 -8.26
N PRO A 117 8.41 3.80 -9.54
CA PRO A 117 9.36 4.25 -10.54
C PRO A 117 9.95 5.61 -10.12
N PRO A 118 11.23 5.87 -10.45
CA PRO A 118 11.80 7.21 -10.28
C PRO A 118 11.00 8.23 -11.09
N LYS A 119 11.04 9.51 -10.69
CA LYS A 119 10.38 10.59 -11.44
C LYS A 119 10.85 10.68 -12.90
N GLN A 120 12.09 10.31 -13.14
CA GLN A 120 12.70 10.21 -14.46
C GLN A 120 13.35 8.83 -14.56
N GLY A 121 12.94 8.05 -15.56
CA GLY A 121 13.38 6.66 -15.74
C GLY A 121 12.22 5.67 -15.82
N SER A 122 12.57 4.43 -16.13
CA SER A 122 11.64 3.30 -16.15
C SER A 122 11.39 2.75 -14.75
N ALA A 123 10.27 2.06 -14.58
CA ALA A 123 10.10 1.19 -13.43
C ALA A 123 11.17 0.11 -13.42
N LEU A 124 11.53 -0.35 -12.22
CA LEU A 124 12.31 -1.59 -12.09
C LEU A 124 11.47 -2.76 -12.62
N THR A 125 12.13 -3.75 -13.22
CA THR A 125 11.50 -5.05 -13.45
C THR A 125 11.16 -5.70 -12.10
N LYS A 126 10.33 -6.75 -12.11
CA LYS A 126 10.05 -7.54 -10.90
C LYS A 126 11.37 -8.08 -10.32
N GLU A 127 12.21 -8.63 -11.17
CA GLU A 127 13.49 -9.25 -10.82
C GLU A 127 14.45 -8.22 -10.22
N ASP A 128 14.57 -7.03 -10.82
CA ASP A 128 15.43 -5.96 -10.32
C ASP A 128 14.92 -5.36 -9.01
N ALA A 129 13.60 -5.29 -8.81
CA ALA A 129 13.00 -4.83 -7.57
C ALA A 129 13.32 -5.81 -6.41
N ILE A 130 13.15 -7.11 -6.65
CA ILE A 130 13.50 -8.17 -5.69
C ILE A 130 15.02 -8.15 -5.41
N ALA A 131 15.84 -8.08 -6.47
CA ALA A 131 17.29 -8.03 -6.35
C ALA A 131 17.77 -6.80 -5.57
N SER A 132 17.16 -5.63 -5.77
CA SER A 132 17.49 -4.40 -5.04
C SER A 132 17.16 -4.51 -3.55
N VAL A 133 16.03 -5.14 -3.19
CA VAL A 133 15.71 -5.39 -1.77
C VAL A 133 16.68 -6.39 -1.16
N ARG A 134 16.99 -7.49 -1.85
CA ARG A 134 17.90 -8.55 -1.38
C ARG A 134 19.38 -8.14 -1.38
N SER A 135 19.78 -7.15 -2.17
CA SER A 135 21.15 -6.61 -2.12
C SER A 135 21.34 -5.73 -0.89
N VAL A 136 20.33 -4.92 -0.56
CA VAL A 136 20.33 -4.01 0.60
C VAL A 136 20.11 -4.76 1.92
N ALA A 137 19.27 -5.80 1.91
CA ALA A 137 19.03 -6.68 3.03
C ALA A 137 19.24 -8.15 2.60
N PRO A 138 20.49 -8.63 2.57
CA PRO A 138 20.83 -10.03 2.25
C PRO A 138 20.08 -11.06 3.09
N GLU A 139 19.65 -10.69 4.29
CA GLU A 139 18.87 -11.50 5.20
C GLU A 139 17.49 -11.89 4.63
N LEU A 140 17.00 -11.15 3.61
CA LEU A 140 15.74 -11.42 2.92
C LEU A 140 15.86 -12.37 1.72
N ARG A 141 17.05 -12.92 1.44
CA ARG A 141 17.26 -13.79 0.26
C ARG A 141 16.42 -15.05 0.27
N ASN A 142 16.17 -15.63 1.44
CA ASN A 142 15.42 -16.87 1.62
C ASN A 142 14.09 -16.63 2.36
N VAL A 143 13.66 -15.36 2.44
CA VAL A 143 12.38 -15.01 3.07
C VAL A 143 11.33 -14.95 1.96
N PRO A 144 10.27 -15.76 2.03
CA PRO A 144 9.21 -15.72 1.04
C PRO A 144 8.49 -14.37 1.09
N MET A 145 8.15 -13.85 -0.08
CA MET A 145 7.46 -12.58 -0.26
C MET A 145 6.32 -12.73 -1.25
N LEU A 146 5.30 -11.87 -1.16
CA LEU A 146 4.40 -11.66 -2.30
C LEU A 146 4.86 -10.44 -3.10
N TRP A 147 4.89 -10.58 -4.42
CA TRP A 147 5.02 -9.47 -5.35
C TRP A 147 3.66 -9.13 -5.95
N PHE A 148 3.34 -7.84 -6.06
CA PHE A 148 2.11 -7.42 -6.73
C PHE A 148 2.22 -6.04 -7.40
N PRO A 149 1.75 -5.86 -8.66
CA PRO A 149 1.74 -4.56 -9.31
C PRO A 149 0.69 -3.59 -8.72
N SER A 150 1.06 -2.30 -8.68
CA SER A 150 0.18 -1.21 -8.27
C SER A 150 -1.02 -1.02 -9.21
N SER A 151 -2.00 -0.23 -8.76
CA SER A 151 -3.20 0.10 -9.55
C SER A 151 -2.91 0.85 -10.86
N SER A 152 -1.73 1.45 -11.03
CA SER A 152 -1.35 2.12 -12.28
C SER A 152 -0.57 1.26 -13.27
N SER A 153 -0.35 -0.02 -12.95
CA SER A 153 0.39 -0.95 -13.80
C SER A 153 -0.53 -1.77 -14.68
N TYR A 154 -0.04 -2.19 -15.85
CA TYR A 154 -0.71 -3.12 -16.78
C TYR A 154 -2.11 -2.65 -17.21
N ILE A 155 -2.18 -1.45 -17.75
CA ILE A 155 -3.40 -0.83 -18.27
C ILE A 155 -3.46 -1.05 -19.78
N PHE A 156 -4.60 -1.56 -20.25
CA PHE A 156 -4.84 -1.92 -21.65
C PHE A 156 -6.13 -1.27 -22.13
N ALA A 157 -6.17 -0.90 -23.41
CA ALA A 157 -7.43 -0.59 -24.08
C ALA A 157 -8.18 -1.87 -24.48
N ASP A 158 -9.47 -1.75 -24.75
CA ASP A 158 -10.33 -2.88 -25.15
C ASP A 158 -9.86 -3.57 -26.43
N ASP A 159 -9.15 -2.85 -27.31
CA ASP A 159 -8.53 -3.41 -28.52
C ASP A 159 -7.27 -4.26 -28.24
N GLY A 160 -6.88 -4.39 -26.97
CA GLY A 160 -5.73 -5.16 -26.52
C GLY A 160 -4.41 -4.39 -26.53
N SER A 161 -4.38 -3.12 -26.96
CA SER A 161 -3.17 -2.30 -26.93
C SER A 161 -2.76 -1.94 -25.50
N GLU A 162 -1.47 -2.11 -25.20
CA GLU A 162 -0.91 -1.71 -23.90
C GLU A 162 -0.78 -0.19 -23.83
N GLN A 163 -1.44 0.40 -22.84
CA GLN A 163 -1.42 1.83 -22.56
C GLN A 163 -0.42 2.17 -21.44
N SER A 164 -0.19 1.23 -20.53
CA SER A 164 0.84 1.34 -19.50
C SER A 164 1.29 -0.03 -19.02
N GLY A 165 2.60 -0.28 -19.06
CA GLY A 165 3.21 -1.50 -18.52
C GLY A 165 3.37 -1.49 -17.01
N LEU A 166 4.42 -2.14 -16.51
CA LEU A 166 4.76 -2.10 -15.09
C LEU A 166 5.15 -0.67 -14.66
N ARG A 167 4.51 -0.18 -13.60
CA ARG A 167 4.79 1.11 -12.95
C ARG A 167 5.23 0.86 -11.51
N GLY A 168 4.40 1.26 -10.54
CA GLY A 168 4.63 0.93 -9.13
C GLY A 168 4.35 -0.56 -8.88
N GLN A 169 5.05 -1.11 -7.89
CA GLN A 169 4.95 -2.51 -7.47
C GLN A 169 5.22 -2.63 -5.98
N ARG A 170 4.77 -3.72 -5.37
CA ARG A 170 4.92 -3.96 -3.94
C ARG A 170 5.55 -5.31 -3.68
N LEU A 171 6.36 -5.35 -2.65
CA LEU A 171 6.78 -6.58 -2.00
C LEU A 171 6.18 -6.63 -0.60
N TYR A 172 5.59 -7.76 -0.26
CA TYR A 172 4.99 -7.99 1.04
C TYR A 172 5.77 -9.09 1.75
N VAL A 173 6.41 -8.71 2.86
CA VAL A 173 7.29 -9.59 3.62
C VAL A 173 6.64 -9.90 4.97
N PRO A 174 6.41 -11.17 5.32
CA PRO A 174 5.92 -11.49 6.64
C PRO A 174 7.01 -11.23 7.69
N VAL A 175 6.61 -10.66 8.83
CA VAL A 175 7.50 -10.43 9.99
C VAL A 175 6.91 -11.08 11.24
N LEU A 176 7.77 -11.47 12.18
CA LEU A 176 7.35 -12.11 13.43
C LEU A 176 6.83 -11.12 14.49
N ASP A 177 7.25 -9.85 14.42
CA ASP A 177 6.83 -8.78 15.32
C ASP A 177 6.59 -7.49 14.54
N ALA A 178 5.33 -7.12 14.33
CA ALA A 178 4.94 -5.95 13.56
C ALA A 178 5.42 -4.63 14.22
N ARG A 179 5.66 -4.61 15.54
CA ARG A 179 6.19 -3.43 16.24
C ARG A 179 7.59 -3.06 15.77
N LYS A 180 8.31 -4.01 15.15
CA LYS A 180 9.65 -3.81 14.58
C LYS A 180 9.65 -3.27 13.16
N ILE A 181 8.48 -3.15 12.51
CA ILE A 181 8.37 -2.59 11.14
C ILE A 181 9.02 -1.20 11.01
N PRO A 182 8.79 -0.23 11.92
CA PRO A 182 9.45 1.07 11.82
C PRO A 182 10.98 1.00 11.91
N GLU A 183 11.52 0.15 12.79
CA GLU A 183 12.97 -0.06 12.94
C GLU A 183 13.55 -0.73 11.69
N LEU A 184 12.87 -1.76 11.17
CA LEU A 184 13.24 -2.48 9.95
C LEU A 184 13.25 -1.54 8.73
N ALA A 185 12.22 -0.71 8.59
CA ALA A 185 12.12 0.28 7.54
C ALA A 185 13.28 1.29 7.56
N ASP A 186 13.63 1.79 8.74
CA ASP A 186 14.72 2.75 8.90
C ASP A 186 16.09 2.10 8.61
N ALA A 187 16.30 0.85 9.04
CA ALA A 187 17.50 0.09 8.72
C ALA A 187 17.62 -0.15 7.20
N LEU A 188 16.55 -0.63 6.54
CA LEU A 188 16.52 -0.84 5.10
C LEU A 188 16.78 0.47 4.34
N TRP A 189 16.19 1.58 4.78
CA TRP A 189 16.39 2.90 4.19
C TRP A 189 17.85 3.36 4.28
N LYS A 190 18.46 3.24 5.45
CA LYS A 190 19.88 3.61 5.67
C LYS A 190 20.81 2.75 4.82
N ARG A 191 20.57 1.44 4.77
CA ARG A 191 21.35 0.51 3.93
C ARG A 191 21.19 0.82 2.44
N ALA A 192 19.98 1.20 1.99
CA ALA A 192 19.75 1.59 0.60
C ALA A 192 20.56 2.83 0.22
N TRP A 193 20.62 3.84 1.09
CA TRP A 193 21.50 5.00 0.91
C TRP A 193 22.98 4.60 0.87
N ALA A 194 23.43 3.77 1.82
CA ALA A 194 24.82 3.31 1.89
C ALA A 194 25.24 2.49 0.65
N SER A 195 24.28 1.82 0.01
CA SER A 195 24.49 1.00 -1.18
C SER A 195 24.30 1.78 -2.50
N GLY A 196 24.19 3.11 -2.44
CA GLY A 196 24.08 3.96 -3.64
C GLY A 196 22.68 4.07 -4.25
N HIS A 197 21.65 3.54 -3.59
CA HIS A 197 20.25 3.66 -4.05
C HIS A 197 19.54 4.94 -3.53
N GLY A 198 20.27 5.79 -2.80
CA GLY A 198 19.76 7.06 -2.30
C GLY A 198 19.78 8.15 -3.36
N SER A 199 18.74 9.00 -3.39
CA SER A 199 18.72 10.20 -4.24
C SER A 199 18.13 11.40 -3.53
N ILE A 200 18.52 12.60 -3.96
CA ILE A 200 17.97 13.86 -3.47
C ILE A 200 17.14 14.48 -4.58
N LEU A 201 15.89 14.80 -4.25
CA LEU A 201 15.01 15.60 -5.08
C LEU A 201 14.76 16.94 -4.41
N VAL A 202 14.87 18.04 -5.14
CA VAL A 202 14.44 19.36 -4.67
C VAL A 202 12.98 19.56 -5.05
N SER A 203 12.13 19.86 -4.07
CA SER A 203 10.70 20.13 -4.31
C SER A 203 10.51 21.46 -5.03
N LYS A 204 9.32 21.70 -5.60
CA LYS A 204 8.98 23.00 -6.19
C LYS A 204 9.12 24.17 -5.20
N ALA A 205 8.96 23.89 -3.91
CA ALA A 205 9.12 24.85 -2.82
C ALA A 205 10.54 24.89 -2.23
N GLY A 206 11.53 24.28 -2.90
CA GLY A 206 12.94 24.28 -2.46
C GLY A 206 13.27 23.29 -1.33
N GLN A 207 12.34 22.42 -0.94
CA GLN A 207 12.60 21.44 0.12
C GLN A 207 13.47 20.29 -0.39
N ILE A 208 14.45 19.88 0.40
CA ILE A 208 15.31 18.72 0.13
C ILE A 208 14.55 17.45 0.50
N LEU A 209 14.21 16.63 -0.48
CA LEU A 209 13.50 15.37 -0.33
C LEU A 209 14.47 14.21 -0.56
N LYS A 210 14.92 13.57 0.52
CA LYS A 210 15.69 12.33 0.45
C LYS A 210 14.79 11.18 0.02
N ARG A 211 15.19 10.42 -0.99
CA ARG A 211 14.46 9.29 -1.58
C ARG A 211 15.32 8.03 -1.64
N THR A 212 14.66 6.88 -1.76
CA THR A 212 15.24 5.61 -2.19
C THR A 212 14.28 4.96 -3.19
N PHE A 213 14.50 3.69 -3.57
CA PHE A 213 13.57 2.93 -4.42
C PHE A 213 12.24 2.60 -3.74
N PHE A 214 12.10 2.80 -2.43
CA PHE A 214 10.83 2.68 -1.73
C PHE A 214 10.47 3.97 -0.98
N ASP A 215 9.27 4.08 -0.42
CA ASP A 215 8.86 5.21 0.43
C ASP A 215 8.75 4.81 1.91
N LYS A 216 9.63 5.34 2.77
CA LYS A 216 9.56 5.07 4.21
C LYS A 216 8.43 5.79 4.95
N SER A 217 7.74 6.74 4.30
CA SER A 217 6.65 7.48 4.93
C SER A 217 5.41 6.61 5.20
N VAL A 218 5.36 5.40 4.61
CA VAL A 218 4.23 4.49 4.73
C VAL A 218 4.18 3.71 6.06
N TYR A 219 5.26 3.71 6.84
CA TYR A 219 5.36 2.91 8.07
C TYR A 219 4.73 3.62 9.27
N GLN A 220 3.41 3.74 9.21
CA GLN A 220 2.56 4.22 10.30
C GLN A 220 1.45 3.20 10.52
N PRO A 221 1.07 2.86 11.77
CA PRO A 221 0.06 1.84 12.03
C PRO A 221 -1.31 2.18 11.46
N SER A 222 -1.60 3.46 11.17
CA SER A 222 -2.85 3.89 10.52
C SER A 222 -2.73 4.16 9.02
N ARG A 223 -1.59 3.87 8.37
CA ARG A 223 -1.38 4.19 6.95
C ARG A 223 -2.20 3.26 6.07
N LEU A 224 -2.89 3.84 5.09
CA LEU A 224 -3.54 3.07 4.02
C LEU A 224 -2.52 2.61 2.99
N ASP A 225 -2.53 1.33 2.65
CA ASP A 225 -2.01 0.78 1.42
C ASP A 225 -3.17 0.62 0.41
N PHE A 226 -3.11 1.43 -0.65
CA PHE A 226 -4.04 1.35 -1.78
C PHE A 226 -3.62 0.21 -2.72
N ALA A 227 -3.81 -1.03 -2.26
CA ALA A 227 -3.44 -2.26 -2.96
C ALA A 227 -4.49 -2.75 -3.97
N ALA A 228 -5.73 -2.26 -3.88
CA ALA A 228 -6.81 -2.57 -4.82
C ALA A 228 -6.45 -2.21 -6.28
N GLY A 229 -7.12 -2.86 -7.23
CA GLY A 229 -6.94 -2.59 -8.65
C GLY A 229 -7.40 -1.18 -9.02
N ALA A 230 -7.02 -0.68 -10.19
CA ALA A 230 -7.59 0.57 -10.68
C ALA A 230 -9.10 0.44 -10.89
N SER A 231 -9.82 1.51 -10.59
CA SER A 231 -11.14 1.72 -11.17
C SER A 231 -10.91 2.20 -12.61
N THR A 232 -11.47 1.51 -13.60
CA THR A 232 -11.30 1.91 -15.00
C THR A 232 -12.58 2.51 -15.56
N GLY A 233 -12.43 3.49 -16.45
CA GLY A 233 -13.51 3.99 -17.29
C GLY A 233 -13.80 3.06 -18.46
N LYS A 234 -14.79 3.43 -19.28
CA LYS A 234 -15.12 2.70 -20.51
C LYS A 234 -13.90 2.63 -21.44
N GLY A 235 -13.70 1.48 -22.09
CA GLY A 235 -12.63 1.31 -23.08
C GLY A 235 -11.28 0.89 -22.52
N ILE A 236 -11.16 0.75 -21.20
CA ILE A 236 -9.90 0.46 -20.50
C ILE A 236 -10.11 -0.66 -19.46
N ILE A 237 -9.15 -1.57 -19.43
CA ILE A 237 -9.07 -2.66 -18.46
C ILE A 237 -7.68 -2.73 -17.84
N GLN A 238 -7.59 -3.26 -16.63
CA GLN A 238 -6.33 -3.58 -15.98
C GLN A 238 -6.08 -5.09 -16.04
N LYS A 239 -4.87 -5.47 -16.43
CA LYS A 239 -4.40 -6.87 -16.52
C LYS A 239 -3.17 -7.11 -15.66
N ARG A 240 -3.26 -6.77 -14.36
CA ARG A 240 -2.12 -6.86 -13.42
C ARG A 240 -1.89 -8.24 -12.78
N GLY A 241 -2.70 -9.24 -13.15
CA GLY A 241 -2.58 -10.62 -12.66
C GLY A 241 -2.99 -10.81 -11.19
N MET A 242 -2.54 -11.93 -10.63
CA MET A 242 -2.66 -12.30 -9.21
C MET A 242 -1.35 -11.96 -8.48
N PRO A 243 -1.37 -11.75 -7.15
CA PRO A 243 -0.13 -11.66 -6.39
C PRO A 243 0.71 -12.94 -6.55
N GLU A 244 2.00 -12.76 -6.77
CA GLU A 244 2.92 -13.87 -7.06
C GLU A 244 3.82 -14.13 -5.85
N LEU A 245 3.91 -15.40 -5.43
CA LEU A 245 4.88 -15.82 -4.42
C LEU A 245 6.30 -15.76 -5.02
N VAL A 246 7.21 -15.20 -4.25
CA VAL A 246 8.63 -15.06 -4.56
C VAL A 246 9.41 -15.73 -3.43
N GLU A 247 10.26 -16.69 -3.78
CA GLU A 247 11.14 -17.42 -2.86
C GLU A 247 12.59 -16.97 -2.94
#